data_AF-A0A520EBU1-F1
#
_entry.id   AF-A0A520EBU1-F1
#
_cell.length_a   1.000
_cell.length_b   1.000
_cell.length_c   1.000
_cell.angle_alpha   90.00
_cell.angle_beta   90.00
_cell.angle_gamma   90.00
#
_symmetry.space_group_name_H-M   'P 1'
#
loop_
_entity.id
_entity.type
_entity.pdbx_description
1 polymer ?
#
loop_
_entity_poly.entity_id
_entity_poly.type
_entity_poly.pdbx_seq_one_letter_code
_entity_poly.pdbx_strand_id
1 'polypeptide(L)'
;MTSRIKTALAVLAFVASGAVSAQSTLLNASYDVAREFYKDYNAAFVAHYKKATGKDVKIDQSHGGSSAQARSVADGLDADVVTMNTTTDIDFLAGAGVVAKDWQKKFPDNAAPTTSTMLILVRKGNPKGIKDWDDLVKPGVQVVIVNPKTGGNGRYAYLAAWGYVKKKGGTDAQAAEFVGKLFKNTPVLARGGRDATTAFLQRNIGDALITFESEVISIDREFGAGKVDSIYPSISIVAENPVAVVERTVNKKGTGELA
;
A
#
# COMPACT_ATOMS: atom_id res chain seq x y z
N MET A 1 -30.97 -2.52 65.38
CA MET A 1 -31.55 -2.79 64.05
C MET A 1 -30.85 -1.97 62.94
N THR A 2 -29.54 -1.72 63.06
CA THR A 2 -28.83 -0.66 62.30
C THR A 2 -27.58 -1.14 61.55
N SER A 3 -27.23 -2.43 61.65
CA SER A 3 -26.04 -3.00 61.01
C SER A 3 -26.32 -3.58 59.60
N ARG A 4 -27.53 -4.12 59.36
CA ARG A 4 -27.88 -4.78 58.07
C ARG A 4 -28.08 -3.82 56.89
N ILE A 5 -28.32 -2.53 57.14
CA ILE A 5 -28.53 -1.53 56.07
C ILE A 5 -27.18 -1.06 55.48
N LYS A 6 -26.10 -1.05 56.28
CA LYS A 6 -24.77 -0.64 55.80
C LYS A 6 -24.14 -1.68 54.88
N THR A 7 -24.47 -2.96 55.05
CA THR A 7 -23.98 -4.04 54.18
C THR A 7 -24.68 -4.06 52.81
N ALA A 8 -25.93 -3.60 52.73
CA ALA A 8 -26.68 -3.54 51.47
C ALA A 8 -26.17 -2.43 50.52
N LEU A 9 -25.71 -1.30 51.05
CA LEU A 9 -25.14 -0.21 50.22
C LEU A 9 -23.75 -0.53 49.66
N ALA A 10 -22.97 -1.40 50.31
CA ALA A 10 -21.63 -1.77 49.83
C ALA A 10 -21.68 -2.71 48.61
N VAL A 11 -22.74 -3.50 48.46
CA VAL A 11 -22.92 -4.44 47.32
C VAL A 11 -23.39 -3.70 46.07
N LEU A 12 -24.17 -2.62 46.21
CA LEU A 12 -24.62 -1.80 45.09
C LEU A 12 -23.51 -0.91 44.50
N ALA A 13 -22.46 -0.60 45.26
CA ALA A 13 -21.32 0.18 44.77
C ALA A 13 -20.35 -0.64 43.89
N PHE A 14 -20.39 -1.98 43.95
CA PHE A 14 -19.50 -2.83 43.14
C PHE A 14 -20.05 -3.14 41.74
N VAL A 15 -21.37 -3.01 41.53
CA VAL A 15 -22.03 -3.26 40.23
C VAL A 15 -21.95 -2.04 39.30
N ALA A 16 -21.55 -0.88 39.80
CA ALA A 16 -21.28 0.32 39.00
C ALA A 16 -19.81 0.45 38.58
N SER A 17 -19.04 -0.65 38.65
CA SER A 17 -17.79 -0.78 37.90
C SER A 17 -18.19 -0.84 36.43
N GLY A 18 -18.42 0.33 35.82
CA GLY A 18 -18.64 0.44 34.39
C GLY A 18 -17.60 -0.41 33.70
N ALA A 19 -18.06 -1.32 32.83
CA ALA A 19 -17.18 -2.09 31.99
C ALA A 19 -16.22 -1.10 31.33
N VAL A 20 -14.98 -1.05 31.82
CA VAL A 20 -13.88 -0.42 31.11
C VAL A 20 -13.76 -1.30 29.87
N SER A 21 -14.47 -0.91 28.81
CA SER A 21 -14.37 -1.54 27.51
C SER A 21 -12.90 -1.47 27.16
N ALA A 22 -12.20 -2.60 27.24
CA ALA A 22 -10.80 -2.68 26.84
C ALA A 22 -10.72 -2.10 25.42
N GLN A 23 -9.90 -1.07 25.25
CA GLN A 23 -9.74 -0.43 23.95
C GLN A 23 -9.16 -1.46 22.98
N SER A 24 -9.98 -1.95 22.06
CA SER A 24 -9.54 -2.92 21.06
C SER A 24 -8.53 -2.26 20.13
N THR A 25 -7.36 -2.88 19.98
CA THR A 25 -6.27 -2.38 19.12
C THR A 25 -6.13 -3.27 17.90
N LEU A 26 -6.22 -2.66 16.71
CA LEU A 26 -5.85 -3.29 15.43
C LEU A 26 -4.46 -2.85 15.01
N LEU A 27 -3.69 -3.77 14.41
CA LEU A 27 -2.51 -3.44 13.64
C LEU A 27 -2.80 -3.60 12.14
N ASN A 28 -2.70 -2.51 11.38
CA ASN A 28 -2.69 -2.56 9.91
C ASN A 28 -1.24 -2.60 9.41
N ALA A 29 -0.86 -3.69 8.74
CA ALA A 29 0.40 -3.79 7.99
C ALA A 29 0.17 -3.38 6.52
N SER A 30 0.82 -2.30 6.11
CA SER A 30 0.57 -1.63 4.83
C SER A 30 1.84 -1.25 4.06
N TYR A 31 1.68 -0.90 2.79
CA TYR A 31 2.76 -0.47 1.92
C TYR A 31 3.15 1.01 2.13
N ASP A 32 4.40 1.34 1.85
CA ASP A 32 5.08 2.55 2.38
C ASP A 32 4.40 3.90 2.09
N VAL A 33 3.74 4.01 0.94
CA VAL A 33 3.11 5.27 0.48
C VAL A 33 1.67 5.42 0.95
N ALA A 34 1.07 4.37 1.52
CA ALA A 34 -0.27 4.43 2.12
C ALA A 34 -0.30 5.11 3.50
N ARG A 35 0.88 5.46 4.06
CA ARG A 35 1.02 6.04 5.42
C ARG A 35 0.11 7.23 5.66
N GLU A 36 0.15 8.22 4.77
CA GLU A 36 -0.62 9.45 4.95
C GLU A 36 -2.11 9.21 4.74
N PHE A 37 -2.48 8.31 3.82
CA PHE A 37 -3.87 7.88 3.66
C PHE A 37 -4.39 7.23 4.93
N TYR A 38 -3.69 6.25 5.50
CA TYR A 38 -4.14 5.56 6.70
C TYR A 38 -4.07 6.43 7.95
N LYS A 39 -3.20 7.43 8.01
CA LYS A 39 -3.26 8.45 9.08
C LYS A 39 -4.63 9.15 9.12
N ASP A 40 -5.12 9.59 7.95
CA ASP A 40 -6.40 10.29 7.84
C ASP A 40 -7.59 9.31 7.96
N TYR A 41 -7.51 8.17 7.26
CA TYR A 41 -8.56 7.15 7.28
C TYR A 41 -8.76 6.54 8.67
N ASN A 42 -7.68 6.23 9.40
CA ASN A 42 -7.79 5.65 10.74
C ASN A 42 -8.46 6.62 11.71
N ALA A 43 -8.15 7.92 11.63
CA ALA A 43 -8.82 8.94 12.46
C ALA A 43 -10.33 8.99 12.17
N ALA A 44 -10.70 8.95 10.89
CA ALA A 44 -12.09 8.92 10.45
C ALA A 44 -12.80 7.63 10.91
N PHE A 45 -12.16 6.47 10.75
CA PHE A 45 -12.71 5.17 11.15
C PHE A 45 -12.92 5.09 12.66
N VAL A 46 -11.93 5.49 13.47
CA VAL A 46 -12.04 5.48 14.94
C VAL A 46 -13.22 6.34 15.41
N ALA A 47 -13.37 7.54 14.86
CA ALA A 47 -14.50 8.42 15.17
C ALA A 47 -15.84 7.82 14.74
N HIS A 48 -15.90 7.23 13.54
CA HIS A 48 -17.09 6.55 13.02
C HIS A 48 -17.47 5.36 13.90
N TYR A 49 -16.52 4.50 14.25
CA TYR A 49 -16.72 3.28 15.02
C TYR A 49 -17.25 3.59 16.42
N LYS A 50 -16.68 4.61 17.10
CA LYS A 50 -17.17 5.06 18.41
C LYS A 50 -18.59 5.62 18.32
N LYS A 51 -18.91 6.40 17.28
CA LYS A 51 -20.27 6.90 17.06
C LYS A 51 -21.27 5.77 16.80
N ALA A 52 -20.87 4.75 16.05
CA ALA A 52 -21.75 3.65 15.65
C ALA A 52 -21.96 2.60 16.75
N THR A 53 -20.93 2.32 17.55
CA THR A 53 -20.93 1.18 18.50
C THR A 53 -20.81 1.59 19.96
N GLY A 54 -20.43 2.83 20.25
CA GLY A 54 -20.08 3.29 21.60
C GLY A 54 -18.72 2.78 22.11
N LYS A 55 -18.00 1.95 21.35
CA LYS A 55 -16.71 1.36 21.75
C LYS A 55 -15.53 2.23 21.30
N ASP A 56 -14.52 2.32 22.15
CA ASP A 56 -13.22 2.91 21.79
C ASP A 56 -12.33 1.88 21.11
N VAL A 57 -11.64 2.30 20.04
CA VAL A 57 -10.68 1.48 19.29
C VAL A 57 -9.41 2.26 19.01
N LYS A 58 -8.31 1.54 18.83
CA LYS A 58 -7.02 2.08 18.41
C LYS A 58 -6.57 1.37 17.14
N ILE A 59 -5.99 2.10 16.20
CA ILE A 59 -5.38 1.52 15.01
C ILE A 59 -3.90 1.89 14.98
N ASP A 60 -3.05 0.88 15.18
CA ASP A 60 -1.60 0.96 14.98
C ASP A 60 -1.25 0.62 13.53
N GLN A 61 -0.10 1.12 13.07
CA GLN A 61 0.30 1.09 11.67
C GLN A 61 1.74 0.59 11.51
N SER A 62 1.96 -0.38 10.62
CA SER A 62 3.28 -0.81 10.16
C SER A 62 3.40 -0.54 8.65
N HIS A 63 4.45 0.16 8.22
CA HIS A 63 4.63 0.58 6.83
C HIS A 63 6.01 0.22 6.29
N GLY A 64 6.08 -0.24 5.04
CA GLY A 64 7.32 -0.54 4.33
C GLY A 64 7.07 -1.03 2.90
N GLY A 65 8.07 -1.60 2.24
CA GLY A 65 7.83 -2.24 0.93
C GLY A 65 6.76 -3.34 1.06
N SER A 66 5.74 -3.33 0.19
CA SER A 66 4.56 -4.21 0.29
C SER A 66 4.94 -5.69 0.50
N SER A 67 5.82 -6.24 -0.35
CA SER A 67 6.26 -7.64 -0.19
C SER A 67 7.11 -7.89 1.05
N ALA A 68 7.80 -6.87 1.58
CA ALA A 68 8.52 -6.99 2.85
C ALA A 68 7.55 -7.07 4.03
N GLN A 69 6.48 -6.26 4.01
CA GLN A 69 5.41 -6.32 5.01
C GLN A 69 4.67 -7.65 4.97
N ALA A 70 4.33 -8.16 3.78
CA ALA A 70 3.72 -9.48 3.62
C ALA A 70 4.62 -10.60 4.19
N ARG A 71 5.93 -10.54 3.95
CA ARG A 71 6.89 -11.47 4.60
C ARG A 71 6.91 -11.32 6.11
N SER A 72 6.99 -10.10 6.64
CA SER A 72 6.95 -9.88 8.09
C SER A 72 5.68 -10.42 8.75
N VAL A 73 4.52 -10.29 8.09
CA VAL A 73 3.26 -10.87 8.57
C VAL A 73 3.30 -12.40 8.52
N ALA A 74 3.81 -13.00 7.44
CA ALA A 74 4.01 -14.45 7.39
C ALA A 74 4.91 -14.95 8.54
N ASP A 75 6.02 -14.25 8.78
CA ASP A 75 7.05 -14.57 9.77
C ASP A 75 6.65 -14.27 11.23
N GLY A 76 5.47 -13.68 11.47
CA GLY A 76 4.89 -13.58 12.82
C GLY A 76 4.58 -12.16 13.32
N LEU A 77 4.67 -11.13 12.47
CA LEU A 77 4.06 -9.83 12.80
C LEU A 77 2.55 -10.04 12.97
N ASP A 78 2.05 -9.81 14.19
CA ASP A 78 0.64 -9.96 14.59
C ASP A 78 -0.23 -8.81 14.01
N ALA A 79 -0.22 -8.62 12.69
CA ALA A 79 -1.11 -7.71 11.98
C ALA A 79 -2.53 -8.31 11.92
N ASP A 80 -3.54 -7.49 12.16
CA ASP A 80 -4.96 -7.88 12.12
C ASP A 80 -5.52 -7.79 10.70
N VAL A 81 -5.09 -6.75 9.98
CA VAL A 81 -5.41 -6.53 8.57
C VAL A 81 -4.14 -6.23 7.79
N VAL A 82 -4.15 -6.67 6.53
CA VAL A 82 -3.12 -6.32 5.55
C VAL A 82 -3.74 -5.49 4.45
N THR A 83 -3.05 -4.42 4.06
CA THR A 83 -3.49 -3.52 2.99
C THR A 83 -2.32 -3.29 2.04
N MET A 84 -2.33 -3.99 0.91
CA MET A 84 -1.16 -4.18 0.06
C MET A 84 -1.31 -3.41 -1.26
N ASN A 85 -0.21 -3.26 -2.02
CA ASN A 85 -0.25 -2.62 -3.34
C ASN A 85 -0.18 -3.60 -4.51
N THR A 86 -0.28 -4.90 -4.24
CA THR A 86 -0.29 -5.96 -5.25
C THR A 86 -1.01 -7.19 -4.72
N THR A 87 -1.78 -7.85 -5.57
CA THR A 87 -2.50 -9.11 -5.28
C THR A 87 -1.56 -10.25 -4.88
N THR A 88 -0.40 -10.33 -5.54
CA THR A 88 0.60 -11.38 -5.28
C THR A 88 1.11 -11.43 -3.83
N ASP A 89 1.06 -10.32 -3.09
CA ASP A 89 1.48 -10.30 -1.69
C ASP A 89 0.41 -10.93 -0.78
N ILE A 90 -0.89 -10.77 -1.10
CA ILE A 90 -1.97 -11.45 -0.37
C ILE A 90 -2.07 -12.92 -0.78
N ASP A 91 -1.83 -13.25 -2.05
CA ASP A 91 -1.73 -14.64 -2.51
C ASP A 91 -0.60 -15.39 -1.78
N PHE A 92 0.54 -14.74 -1.59
CA PHE A 92 1.63 -15.29 -0.78
C PHE A 92 1.18 -15.58 0.66
N LEU A 93 0.49 -14.63 1.30
CA LEU A 93 -0.05 -14.82 2.66
C LEU A 93 -1.09 -15.94 2.72
N ALA A 94 -1.92 -16.08 1.68
CA ALA A 94 -2.93 -17.13 1.57
C ALA A 94 -2.25 -18.50 1.43
N GLY A 95 -1.19 -18.58 0.62
CA GLY A 95 -0.34 -19.77 0.51
C GLY A 95 0.34 -20.15 1.82
N ALA A 96 0.70 -19.17 2.64
CA ALA A 96 1.23 -19.37 4.00
C ALA A 96 0.16 -19.71 5.05
N GLY A 97 -1.13 -19.71 4.68
CA GLY A 97 -2.25 -19.99 5.59
C GLY A 97 -2.51 -18.88 6.62
N VAL A 98 -2.08 -17.66 6.33
CA VAL A 98 -2.18 -16.50 7.24
C VAL A 98 -3.45 -15.68 6.98
N VAL A 99 -3.93 -15.70 5.74
CA VAL A 99 -5.22 -15.13 5.29
C VAL A 99 -6.03 -16.23 4.57
N ALA A 100 -7.30 -15.95 4.31
CA ALA A 100 -8.20 -16.87 3.59
C ALA A 100 -7.66 -17.23 2.18
N LYS A 101 -7.83 -18.50 1.76
CA LYS A 101 -7.44 -18.93 0.40
C LYS A 101 -8.25 -18.26 -0.70
N ASP A 102 -9.51 -17.94 -0.41
CA ASP A 102 -10.45 -17.25 -1.29
C ASP A 102 -10.55 -15.75 -0.98
N TRP A 103 -9.48 -15.14 -0.45
CA TRP A 103 -9.45 -13.74 0.01
C TRP A 103 -10.03 -12.74 -1.00
N GLN A 104 -9.77 -12.91 -2.31
CA GLN A 104 -10.27 -12.03 -3.36
C GLN A 104 -11.79 -11.93 -3.41
N LYS A 105 -12.50 -12.93 -2.88
CA LYS A 105 -13.97 -13.00 -2.86
C LYS A 105 -14.58 -12.54 -1.54
N LYS A 106 -13.75 -12.23 -0.52
CA LYS A 106 -14.24 -11.82 0.81
C LYS A 106 -14.81 -10.41 0.83
N PHE A 107 -14.40 -9.58 -0.12
CA PHE A 107 -14.88 -8.21 -0.27
C PHE A 107 -15.23 -7.92 -1.74
N PRO A 108 -16.07 -6.90 -2.02
CA PRO A 108 -16.34 -6.46 -3.38
C PRO A 108 -15.07 -6.10 -4.16
N ASP A 109 -15.21 -5.98 -5.49
CA ASP A 109 -14.18 -5.44 -6.38
C ASP A 109 -12.80 -6.11 -6.21
N ASN A 110 -12.79 -7.45 -6.19
CA ASN A 110 -11.59 -8.28 -5.99
C ASN A 110 -10.85 -8.00 -4.67
N ALA A 111 -11.59 -7.55 -3.64
CA ALA A 111 -11.03 -7.05 -2.39
C ALA A 111 -10.05 -5.88 -2.55
N ALA A 112 -10.25 -5.04 -3.58
CA ALA A 112 -9.44 -3.86 -3.84
C ALA A 112 -10.29 -2.58 -3.73
N PRO A 113 -10.38 -1.96 -2.52
CA PRO A 113 -11.19 -0.75 -2.32
C PRO A 113 -10.66 0.46 -3.09
N THR A 114 -9.40 0.44 -3.53
CA THR A 114 -8.81 1.47 -4.37
C THR A 114 -8.01 0.84 -5.51
N THR A 115 -7.90 1.59 -6.60
CA THR A 115 -7.00 1.29 -7.71
C THR A 115 -6.12 2.49 -8.00
N SER A 116 -5.02 2.24 -8.70
CA SER A 116 -4.12 3.24 -9.24
C SER A 116 -3.69 2.79 -10.64
N THR A 117 -2.87 3.60 -11.30
CA THR A 117 -2.13 3.19 -12.50
C THR A 117 -0.67 3.61 -12.42
N MET A 118 0.15 3.22 -13.40
CA MET A 118 1.54 3.66 -13.51
C MET A 118 1.64 4.94 -14.34
N LEU A 119 2.35 5.93 -13.81
CA LEU A 119 2.70 7.19 -14.46
C LEU A 119 4.21 7.30 -14.65
N ILE A 120 4.60 8.27 -15.48
CA ILE A 120 5.98 8.69 -15.66
C ILE A 120 6.09 10.11 -15.12
N LEU A 121 6.83 10.31 -14.03
CA LEU A 121 7.19 11.64 -13.55
C LEU A 121 8.47 12.09 -14.23
N VAL A 122 8.48 13.32 -14.72
CA VAL A 122 9.65 13.93 -15.37
C VAL A 122 10.05 15.19 -14.62
N ARG A 123 11.29 15.65 -14.83
CA ARG A 123 11.73 16.93 -14.28
C ARG A 123 10.85 18.07 -14.83
N LYS A 124 10.59 19.07 -14.01
CA LYS A 124 9.80 20.26 -14.39
C LYS A 124 10.22 20.83 -15.74
N GLY A 125 9.23 21.10 -16.59
CA GLY A 125 9.40 21.58 -17.96
C GLY A 125 9.73 20.46 -18.97
N ASN A 126 9.83 19.21 -18.51
CA ASN A 126 10.11 18.02 -19.32
C ASN A 126 11.29 18.21 -20.31
N PRO A 127 12.52 18.44 -19.84
CA PRO A 127 13.66 18.79 -20.69
C PRO A 127 14.05 17.71 -21.70
N LYS A 128 13.65 16.45 -21.47
CA LYS A 128 13.88 15.32 -22.40
C LYS A 128 12.72 15.10 -23.38
N GLY A 129 11.63 15.87 -23.27
CA GLY A 129 10.47 15.74 -24.13
C GLY A 129 9.79 14.37 -24.06
N ILE A 130 9.83 13.71 -22.90
CA ILE A 130 9.26 12.38 -22.66
C ILE A 130 7.74 12.47 -22.68
N LYS A 131 7.09 11.65 -23.50
CA LYS A 131 5.63 11.62 -23.66
C LYS A 131 5.05 10.22 -23.47
N ASP A 132 5.85 9.18 -23.71
CA ASP A 132 5.39 7.80 -23.61
C ASP A 132 6.55 6.82 -23.33
N TRP A 133 6.23 5.53 -23.22
CA TRP A 133 7.20 4.46 -22.96
C TRP A 133 8.35 4.40 -23.98
N ASP A 134 8.09 4.63 -25.27
CA ASP A 134 9.12 4.62 -26.32
C ASP A 134 10.23 5.66 -26.07
N ASP A 135 9.94 6.74 -25.33
CA ASP A 135 10.94 7.75 -24.98
C ASP A 135 11.89 7.28 -23.88
N LEU A 136 11.42 6.39 -23.00
CA LEU A 136 12.19 5.89 -21.86
C LEU A 136 13.34 4.97 -22.27
N VAL A 137 13.25 4.36 -23.45
CA VAL A 137 14.28 3.44 -24.01
C VAL A 137 15.25 4.13 -24.96
N LYS A 138 15.15 5.46 -25.12
CA LYS A 138 16.07 6.23 -25.98
C LYS A 138 17.47 6.32 -25.36
N PRO A 139 18.54 6.38 -26.17
CA PRO A 139 19.88 6.63 -25.66
C PRO A 139 19.95 7.96 -24.88
N GLY A 140 20.65 7.96 -23.74
CA GLY A 140 20.83 9.16 -22.93
C GLY A 140 19.61 9.59 -22.11
N VAL A 141 18.59 8.71 -21.99
CA VAL A 141 17.50 8.82 -21.01
C VAL A 141 17.79 7.85 -19.86
N GLN A 142 17.70 8.36 -18.63
CA GLN A 142 17.86 7.56 -17.42
C GLN A 142 16.55 7.47 -16.66
N VAL A 143 16.17 6.26 -16.24
CA VAL A 143 14.85 6.00 -15.61
C VAL A 143 15.03 5.39 -14.23
N VAL A 144 14.45 6.02 -13.21
CA VAL A 144 14.40 5.45 -11.86
C VAL A 144 13.22 4.48 -11.76
N ILE A 145 13.49 3.25 -11.31
CA ILE A 145 12.49 2.19 -11.13
C ILE A 145 12.72 1.52 -9.78
N VAL A 146 11.65 1.15 -9.08
CA VAL A 146 11.72 0.29 -7.89
C VAL A 146 12.15 -1.13 -8.29
N ASN A 147 12.98 -1.78 -7.48
CA ASN A 147 13.40 -3.16 -7.72
C ASN A 147 12.18 -4.12 -7.71
N PRO A 148 11.87 -4.82 -8.82
CA PRO A 148 10.71 -5.73 -8.88
C PRO A 148 10.79 -6.92 -7.92
N LYS A 149 12.00 -7.26 -7.44
CA LYS A 149 12.21 -8.30 -6.43
C LYS A 149 11.70 -7.87 -5.05
N THR A 150 11.72 -6.58 -4.73
CA THR A 150 11.40 -6.07 -3.39
C THR A 150 10.13 -5.26 -3.30
N GLY A 151 9.57 -4.75 -4.41
CA GLY A 151 8.37 -3.92 -4.37
C GLY A 151 7.40 -4.11 -5.54
N GLY A 152 6.09 -4.02 -5.24
CA GLY A 152 5.01 -4.09 -6.22
C GLY A 152 5.09 -3.01 -7.31
N ASN A 153 5.53 -1.79 -6.96
CA ASN A 153 5.74 -0.68 -7.92
C ASN A 153 6.64 -1.13 -9.10
N GLY A 154 7.77 -1.78 -8.81
CA GLY A 154 8.67 -2.30 -9.85
C GLY A 154 8.05 -3.40 -10.71
N ARG A 155 7.21 -4.25 -10.11
CA ARG A 155 6.48 -5.30 -10.85
C ARG A 155 5.43 -4.68 -11.78
N TYR A 156 4.67 -3.70 -11.31
CA TYR A 156 3.70 -3.00 -12.14
C TYR A 156 4.36 -2.15 -13.22
N ALA A 157 5.51 -1.51 -12.96
CA ALA A 157 6.31 -0.83 -13.98
C ALA A 157 6.73 -1.80 -15.10
N TYR A 158 7.24 -2.98 -14.73
CA TYR A 158 7.60 -4.04 -15.67
C TYR A 158 6.38 -4.48 -16.50
N LEU A 159 5.26 -4.77 -15.83
CA LEU A 159 4.03 -5.25 -16.50
C LEU A 159 3.38 -4.16 -17.36
N ALA A 160 3.45 -2.89 -16.97
CA ALA A 160 2.95 -1.77 -17.77
C ALA A 160 3.78 -1.60 -19.05
N ALA A 161 5.11 -1.62 -18.96
CA ALA A 161 6.00 -1.57 -20.13
C ALA A 161 5.83 -2.80 -21.04
N TRP A 162 5.65 -3.99 -20.47
CA TRP A 162 5.33 -5.20 -21.24
C TRP A 162 3.98 -5.07 -21.93
N GLY A 163 2.95 -4.66 -21.18
CA GLY A 163 1.59 -4.46 -21.65
C GLY A 163 1.49 -3.41 -22.77
N TYR A 164 2.29 -2.35 -22.68
CA TYR A 164 2.43 -1.34 -23.74
C TYR A 164 2.79 -1.98 -25.09
N VAL A 165 3.82 -2.82 -25.13
CA VAL A 165 4.25 -3.51 -26.35
C VAL A 165 3.16 -4.47 -26.85
N LYS A 166 2.57 -5.26 -25.95
CA LYS A 166 1.51 -6.22 -26.29
C LYS A 166 0.29 -5.53 -26.89
N LYS A 167 -0.13 -4.40 -26.32
CA LYS A 167 -1.29 -3.64 -26.79
C LYS A 167 -1.05 -2.95 -28.14
N LYS A 168 0.21 -2.70 -28.52
CA LYS A 168 0.62 -2.24 -29.86
C LYS A 168 0.77 -3.40 -30.88
N GLY A 169 0.37 -4.62 -30.53
CA GLY A 169 0.45 -5.80 -31.41
C GLY A 169 1.78 -6.53 -31.37
N GLY A 170 2.67 -6.20 -30.42
CA GLY A 170 3.96 -6.86 -30.27
C GLY A 170 3.87 -8.28 -29.68
N THR A 171 4.90 -9.07 -29.97
CA THR A 171 5.10 -10.42 -29.41
C THR A 171 5.73 -10.36 -28.03
N ASP A 172 5.72 -11.49 -27.31
CA ASP A 172 6.36 -11.59 -25.98
C ASP A 172 7.89 -11.40 -26.07
N ALA A 173 8.51 -11.85 -27.17
CA ALA A 173 9.93 -11.63 -27.41
C ALA A 173 10.26 -10.12 -27.57
N GLN A 174 9.40 -9.39 -28.29
CA GLN A 174 9.55 -7.94 -28.45
C GLN A 174 9.28 -7.19 -27.14
N ALA A 175 8.33 -7.63 -26.34
CA ALA A 175 8.07 -7.07 -25.01
C ALA A 175 9.27 -7.29 -24.07
N ALA A 176 9.84 -8.50 -24.08
CA ALA A 176 11.06 -8.80 -23.32
C ALA A 176 12.25 -7.94 -23.76
N GLU A 177 12.43 -7.74 -25.07
CA GLU A 177 13.48 -6.86 -25.60
C GLU A 177 13.28 -5.41 -25.15
N PHE A 178 12.05 -4.90 -25.25
CA PHE A 178 11.70 -3.55 -24.84
C PHE A 178 11.97 -3.30 -23.37
N VAL A 179 11.49 -4.20 -22.50
CA VAL A 179 11.74 -4.12 -21.05
C VAL A 179 13.23 -4.26 -20.77
N GLY A 180 13.95 -5.12 -21.50
CA GLY A 180 15.41 -5.22 -21.42
C GLY A 180 16.12 -3.88 -21.72
N LYS A 181 15.66 -3.13 -22.73
CA LYS A 181 16.17 -1.78 -23.04
C LYS A 181 15.83 -0.79 -21.92
N LEU A 182 14.61 -0.83 -21.40
CA LEU A 182 14.18 0.02 -20.29
C LEU A 182 15.08 -0.16 -19.06
N PHE A 183 15.34 -1.40 -18.64
CA PHE A 183 16.19 -1.68 -17.49
C PHE A 183 17.67 -1.39 -17.74
N LYS A 184 18.16 -1.42 -18.99
CA LYS A 184 19.50 -0.92 -19.34
C LYS A 184 19.61 0.60 -19.15
N ASN A 185 18.51 1.34 -19.29
CA ASN A 185 18.41 2.76 -19.00
C ASN A 185 18.13 3.04 -17.50
N THR A 186 18.12 2.04 -16.64
CA THR A 186 17.86 2.20 -15.19
C THR A 186 19.18 2.22 -14.41
N PRO A 187 19.72 3.40 -14.04
CA PRO A 187 20.99 3.49 -13.32
C PRO A 187 20.89 3.01 -11.87
N VAL A 188 19.68 3.00 -11.29
CA VAL A 188 19.43 2.57 -9.92
C VAL A 188 18.11 1.83 -9.81
N LEU A 189 18.14 0.67 -9.16
CA LEU A 189 16.94 -0.03 -8.72
C LEU A 189 16.69 0.28 -7.25
N ALA A 190 15.72 1.16 -6.99
CA ALA A 190 15.40 1.62 -5.64
C ALA A 190 14.78 0.50 -4.80
N ARG A 191 14.94 0.56 -3.47
CA ARG A 191 14.42 -0.45 -2.55
C ARG A 191 12.89 -0.42 -2.41
N GLY A 192 12.28 0.74 -2.61
CA GLY A 192 10.83 1.00 -2.54
C GLY A 192 10.47 2.38 -3.10
N GLY A 193 9.18 2.74 -3.11
CA GLY A 193 8.68 3.99 -3.71
C GLY A 193 9.33 5.26 -3.13
N ARG A 194 9.39 5.40 -1.80
CA ARG A 194 10.02 6.56 -1.16
C ARG A 194 11.51 6.70 -1.48
N ASP A 195 12.23 5.57 -1.56
CA ASP A 195 13.65 5.56 -1.96
C ASP A 195 13.82 5.97 -3.44
N ALA A 196 12.90 5.54 -4.31
CA ALA A 196 12.88 5.95 -5.73
C ALA A 196 12.64 7.46 -5.87
N THR A 197 11.65 8.00 -5.17
CA THR A 197 11.37 9.43 -5.11
C THR A 197 12.56 10.22 -4.58
N THR A 198 13.18 9.75 -3.50
CA THR A 198 14.38 10.37 -2.92
C THR A 198 15.54 10.40 -3.92
N ALA A 199 15.79 9.29 -4.62
CA ALA A 199 16.81 9.22 -5.65
C ALA A 199 16.53 10.24 -6.78
N PHE A 200 15.28 10.35 -7.22
CA PHE A 200 14.89 11.23 -8.32
C PHE A 200 14.93 12.72 -7.95
N LEU A 201 14.34 13.09 -6.82
CA LEU A 201 14.12 14.48 -6.41
C LEU A 201 15.24 15.08 -5.56
N GLN A 202 15.78 14.32 -4.61
CA GLN A 202 16.82 14.84 -3.72
C GLN A 202 18.21 14.58 -4.26
N ARG A 203 18.47 13.37 -4.79
CA ARG A 203 19.79 12.98 -5.30
C ARG A 203 19.98 13.30 -6.79
N ASN A 204 18.95 13.86 -7.43
CA ASN A 204 18.98 14.29 -8.82
C ASN A 204 19.41 13.17 -9.81
N ILE A 205 19.02 11.93 -9.53
CA ILE A 205 19.31 10.76 -10.37
C ILE A 205 18.15 10.57 -11.36
N GLY A 206 18.48 10.30 -12.63
CA GLY A 206 17.49 10.01 -13.67
C GLY A 206 16.83 11.24 -14.29
N ASP A 207 16.22 11.03 -15.44
CA ASP A 207 15.41 12.00 -16.19
C ASP A 207 13.91 11.78 -15.99
N ALA A 208 13.53 10.53 -15.71
CA ALA A 208 12.18 10.11 -15.39
C ALA A 208 12.14 9.15 -14.20
N LEU A 209 11.00 9.15 -13.50
CA LEU A 209 10.64 8.20 -12.44
C LEU A 209 9.34 7.52 -12.84
N ILE A 210 9.35 6.19 -12.92
CA ILE A 210 8.11 5.43 -13.06
C ILE A 210 7.54 5.19 -11.66
N THR A 211 6.31 5.62 -11.42
CA THR A 211 5.65 5.42 -10.12
C THR A 211 4.13 5.30 -10.25
N PHE A 212 3.44 4.95 -9.16
CA PHE A 212 1.98 4.94 -9.11
C PHE A 212 1.40 6.36 -9.14
N GLU A 213 0.26 6.52 -9.80
CA GLU A 213 -0.53 7.76 -9.73
C GLU A 213 -0.83 8.20 -8.30
N SER A 214 -1.19 7.26 -7.42
CA SER A 214 -1.45 7.55 -6.01
C SER A 214 -0.24 8.12 -5.25
N GLU A 215 0.98 7.91 -5.74
CA GLU A 215 2.19 8.46 -5.11
C GLU A 215 2.41 9.94 -5.43
N VAL A 216 1.85 10.46 -6.52
CA VAL A 216 2.09 11.86 -6.95
C VAL A 216 1.66 12.86 -5.88
N ILE A 217 0.51 12.63 -5.24
CA ILE A 217 0.02 13.50 -4.16
C ILE A 217 0.97 13.47 -2.96
N SER A 218 1.52 12.30 -2.62
CA SER A 218 2.48 12.16 -1.53
C SER A 218 3.78 12.91 -1.85
N ILE A 219 4.25 12.80 -3.09
CA ILE A 219 5.42 13.52 -3.59
C ILE A 219 5.21 15.04 -3.50
N ASP A 220 4.07 15.55 -3.95
CA ASP A 220 3.76 16.99 -3.87
C ASP A 220 3.69 17.49 -2.42
N ARG A 221 3.15 16.67 -1.50
CA ARG A 221 3.11 17.01 -0.05
C ARG A 221 4.50 17.05 0.57
N GLU A 222 5.37 16.11 0.21
CA GLU A 222 6.71 15.98 0.81
C GLU A 222 7.73 16.97 0.21
N PHE A 223 7.66 17.22 -1.10
CA PHE A 223 8.67 17.99 -1.84
C PHE A 223 8.18 19.35 -2.37
N GLY A 224 6.89 19.63 -2.22
CA GLY A 224 6.21 20.80 -2.75
C GLY A 224 5.66 20.57 -4.15
N ALA A 225 4.50 21.14 -4.42
CA ALA A 225 3.82 21.02 -5.71
C ALA A 225 4.64 21.61 -6.87
N GLY A 226 4.53 20.98 -8.04
CA GLY A 226 5.10 21.50 -9.29
C GLY A 226 6.63 21.41 -9.38
N LYS A 227 7.24 20.45 -8.67
CA LYS A 227 8.65 20.04 -8.81
C LYS A 227 8.88 19.06 -9.96
N VAL A 228 7.84 18.31 -10.32
CA VAL A 228 7.80 17.34 -11.41
C VAL A 228 6.59 17.60 -12.27
N ASP A 229 6.64 17.13 -13.51
CA ASP A 229 5.47 17.04 -14.37
C ASP A 229 5.06 15.57 -14.50
N SER A 230 3.75 15.30 -14.45
CA SER A 230 3.20 13.96 -14.61
C SER A 230 2.85 13.69 -16.07
N ILE A 231 3.40 12.61 -16.62
CA ILE A 231 3.08 12.09 -17.94
C ILE A 231 2.20 10.85 -17.76
N TYR A 232 1.00 10.91 -18.33
CA TYR A 232 0.10 9.79 -18.47
C TYR A 232 0.45 9.05 -19.77
N PRO A 233 1.09 7.88 -19.70
CA PRO A 233 1.46 7.15 -20.91
C PRO A 233 0.22 6.67 -21.66
N SER A 234 0.36 6.38 -22.95
CA SER A 234 -0.78 6.01 -23.80
C SER A 234 -1.43 4.67 -23.41
N ILE A 235 -0.64 3.76 -22.85
CA ILE A 235 -1.09 2.50 -22.25
C ILE A 235 -0.42 2.38 -20.88
N SER A 236 -1.20 1.99 -19.88
CA SER A 236 -0.70 1.64 -18.56
C SER A 236 -1.43 0.39 -18.06
N ILE A 237 -1.35 0.13 -16.77
CA ILE A 237 -1.94 -1.04 -16.12
C ILE A 237 -2.80 -0.60 -14.93
N VAL A 238 -3.89 -1.32 -14.70
CA VAL A 238 -4.66 -1.17 -13.46
C VAL A 238 -3.88 -1.84 -12.33
N ALA A 239 -3.56 -1.06 -11.31
CA ALA A 239 -2.92 -1.54 -10.09
C ALA A 239 -3.96 -1.54 -8.97
N GLU A 240 -4.48 -2.72 -8.67
CA GLU A 240 -5.38 -2.95 -7.54
C GLU A 240 -4.61 -2.86 -6.22
N ASN A 241 -5.19 -2.23 -5.20
CA ASN A 241 -4.64 -2.18 -3.85
C ASN A 241 -5.45 -3.09 -2.93
N PRO A 242 -5.12 -4.40 -2.89
CA PRO A 242 -5.96 -5.37 -2.22
C PRO A 242 -5.84 -5.31 -0.70
N VAL A 243 -6.89 -5.73 -0.03
CA VAL A 243 -6.96 -5.84 1.44
C VAL A 243 -7.38 -7.24 1.85
N ALA A 244 -6.93 -7.68 3.01
CA ALA A 244 -7.39 -8.93 3.61
C ALA A 244 -7.32 -8.89 5.14
N VAL A 245 -8.21 -9.66 5.76
CA VAL A 245 -8.17 -9.95 7.20
C VAL A 245 -7.17 -11.08 7.44
N VAL A 246 -6.31 -10.89 8.44
CA VAL A 246 -5.32 -11.89 8.86
C VAL A 246 -5.97 -12.86 9.84
N GLU A 247 -6.64 -13.88 9.31
CA GLU A 247 -7.44 -14.86 10.07
C GLU A 247 -6.68 -15.44 11.27
N ARG A 248 -5.40 -15.79 11.08
CA ARG A 248 -4.54 -16.30 12.16
C ARG A 248 -4.48 -15.34 13.36
N THR A 249 -4.32 -14.05 13.09
CA THR A 249 -4.16 -13.03 14.14
C THR A 249 -5.50 -12.69 14.78
N VAL A 250 -6.54 -12.46 13.98
CA VAL A 250 -7.84 -12.01 14.50
C VAL A 250 -8.54 -13.08 15.33
N ASN A 251 -8.34 -14.36 14.98
CA ASN A 251 -8.82 -15.49 15.78
C ASN A 251 -8.07 -15.61 17.11
N LYS A 252 -6.77 -15.32 17.13
CA LYS A 252 -5.95 -15.31 18.35
C LYS A 252 -6.29 -14.14 19.28
N LYS A 253 -6.53 -12.95 18.72
CA LYS A 253 -6.79 -11.72 19.49
C LYS A 253 -8.27 -11.48 19.80
N GLY A 254 -9.19 -12.14 19.09
CA GLY A 254 -10.62 -11.85 19.17
C GLY A 254 -11.01 -10.53 18.51
N THR A 255 -10.25 -10.08 17.51
CA THR A 255 -10.42 -8.78 16.82
C THR A 255 -11.22 -8.88 15.52
N GLY A 256 -11.75 -10.05 15.18
CA GLY A 256 -12.35 -10.31 13.86
C GLY A 256 -13.63 -9.51 13.53
N GLU A 257 -14.37 -9.00 14.52
CA GLU A 257 -15.49 -8.08 14.26
C GLU A 257 -15.00 -6.66 13.93
N LEU A 258 -13.84 -6.29 14.47
CA LEU A 258 -13.25 -4.96 14.29
C LEU A 258 -12.41 -4.86 13.01
N ALA A 259 -11.74 -5.95 12.63
CA ALA A 259 -10.90 -6.10 11.44
C ALA A 259 -11.74 -6.21 10.15
#